data_AF-L8MYE5-F1
#
_entry.id   AF-L8MYE5-F1
#
_cell.length_a   1.000
_cell.length_b   1.000
_cell.length_c   1.000
_cell.angle_alpha   90.00
_cell.angle_beta   90.00
_cell.angle_gamma   90.00
#
_symmetry.space_group_name_H-M   'P 1'
#
loop_
_entity.id
_entity.type
_entity.pdbx_description
1 polymer ?
#
loop_
_entity_poly.entity_id
_entity_poly.type
_entity_poly.pdbx_seq_one_letter_code
_entity_poly.pdbx_strand_id
1 'polypeptide(L)'
;MATGLATIYEALHQDPQIYELVEELHQTEAKEFWHRAIAVLQQLSMQTKLKGFSIAHHPYIFANATFHQNDLQTWVFTTSKSSLFPTGTLPLGDTQVVTIPKSDPLNQEWLCILVTDVFSALVVSSNTSHSCIWSLHPLAIQTAIAVLLPRIRRAEQQSLWQIKLQQFPPILPPYQIMARLGAILMAQSSIHQELPIPEIQEVDIIKAITHEVRTPLTTIRMLVRSLKRRKDISVEVKNRLDRVDAECTEQIERFNLIFEAAQLDNYPIVLEATQIEQILSDGFMRWQDHAGRRQISLEMILPTEIPAILSNALLLSQVLNGLVDRLIRSFPPDSHIQLILTSAGEYLKLQFQSQVMQQGGSDLPLLKAVGQWLMLQPETGTLSLSLPTTKTLLKALGGKLTVRMHSSVAAYDGEILTIFLPFK
;
A
#
# COMPACT_ATOMS: atom_id res chain seq x y z
N MET A 1 0.35 41.04 -15.03
CA MET A 1 -0.56 40.85 -13.88
C MET A 1 -0.68 39.35 -13.66
N ALA A 2 -0.23 38.85 -12.52
CA ALA A 2 -0.28 37.43 -12.20
C ALA A 2 -1.74 37.05 -11.91
N THR A 3 -2.43 36.50 -12.90
CA THR A 3 -3.67 35.75 -12.65
C THR A 3 -3.26 34.54 -11.82
N GLY A 4 -3.82 34.40 -10.61
CA GLY A 4 -3.63 33.23 -9.78
C GLY A 4 -3.86 31.98 -10.64
N LEU A 5 -2.94 31.03 -10.58
CA LEU A 5 -2.96 29.86 -11.47
C LEU A 5 -4.30 29.12 -11.31
N ALA A 6 -5.20 29.33 -12.27
CA ALA A 6 -6.48 28.64 -12.32
C ALA A 6 -6.27 27.14 -12.57
N THR A 7 -7.25 26.36 -12.15
CA THR A 7 -7.35 24.96 -12.56
C THR A 7 -7.81 24.86 -14.03
N ILE A 8 -7.66 23.71 -14.67
CA ILE A 8 -8.16 23.54 -16.05
C ILE A 8 -9.69 23.61 -16.06
N TYR A 9 -10.33 23.02 -15.05
CA TYR A 9 -11.77 23.10 -14.84
C TYR A 9 -12.27 24.56 -14.84
N GLU A 10 -11.64 25.43 -14.04
CA GLU A 10 -12.00 26.84 -13.95
C GLU A 10 -11.79 27.56 -15.30
N ALA A 11 -10.68 27.30 -15.99
CA ALA A 11 -10.38 27.94 -17.27
C ALA A 11 -11.40 27.57 -18.36
N LEU A 12 -11.89 26.32 -18.39
CA LEU A 12 -12.92 25.89 -19.34
C LEU A 12 -14.30 26.51 -19.04
N HIS A 13 -14.56 26.85 -17.78
CA HIS A 13 -15.81 27.47 -17.33
C HIS A 13 -15.83 29.00 -17.47
N GLN A 14 -14.67 29.64 -17.59
CA GLN A 14 -14.55 31.10 -17.65
C GLN A 14 -15.08 31.69 -18.97
N ASP A 15 -14.96 30.96 -20.08
CA ASP A 15 -15.42 31.41 -21.40
C ASP A 15 -16.66 30.61 -21.83
N PRO A 16 -17.82 31.27 -21.98
CA PRO A 16 -19.06 30.60 -22.40
C PRO A 16 -18.95 29.88 -23.74
N GLN A 17 -18.15 30.41 -24.67
CA GLN A 17 -17.97 29.79 -25.98
C GLN A 17 -17.14 28.49 -25.89
N ILE A 18 -16.24 28.41 -24.90
CA ILE A 18 -15.46 27.20 -24.65
C ILE A 18 -16.29 26.19 -23.88
N TYR A 19 -17.12 26.64 -22.94
CA TYR A 19 -17.98 25.77 -22.16
C TYR A 19 -18.99 25.00 -23.04
N GLU A 20 -19.52 25.62 -24.09
CA GLU A 20 -20.38 24.92 -25.07
C GLU A 20 -19.67 23.80 -25.86
N LEU A 21 -18.34 23.77 -25.82
CA LEU A 21 -17.51 22.81 -26.55
C LEU A 21 -16.98 21.68 -25.64
N VAL A 22 -17.41 21.64 -24.38
CA VAL A 22 -17.05 20.61 -23.42
C VAL A 22 -18.29 19.93 -22.88
N GLU A 23 -18.17 18.63 -22.63
CA GLU A 23 -19.22 17.83 -22.02
C GLU A 23 -18.85 17.55 -20.57
N GLU A 24 -19.79 17.75 -19.65
CA GLU A 24 -19.55 17.62 -18.20
C GLU A 24 -20.50 16.61 -17.55
N LEU A 25 -19.90 15.64 -16.85
CA LEU A 25 -20.60 14.63 -16.05
C LEU A 25 -20.38 14.90 -14.56
N HIS A 26 -21.43 14.79 -13.76
CA HIS A 26 -21.41 15.13 -12.34
C HIS A 26 -21.52 13.88 -11.42
N GLN A 27 -21.06 14.02 -10.17
CA GLN A 27 -21.27 13.10 -9.05
C GLN A 27 -20.60 11.70 -9.21
N THR A 28 -21.24 10.62 -8.76
CA THR A 28 -20.67 9.25 -8.68
C THR A 28 -20.16 8.72 -10.01
N GLU A 29 -20.73 9.18 -11.12
CA GLU A 29 -20.36 8.76 -12.47
C GLU A 29 -19.08 9.43 -12.99
N ALA A 30 -18.68 10.58 -12.44
CA ALA A 30 -17.55 11.36 -12.94
C ALA A 30 -16.22 10.59 -12.88
N LYS A 31 -15.95 9.95 -11.73
CA LYS A 31 -14.73 9.15 -11.54
C LYS A 31 -14.76 7.87 -12.38
N GLU A 32 -15.92 7.23 -12.52
CA GLU A 32 -16.06 6.04 -13.35
C GLU A 32 -15.87 6.37 -14.84
N PHE A 33 -16.50 7.46 -15.29
CA PHE A 33 -16.36 7.97 -16.65
C PHE A 33 -14.92 8.34 -16.96
N TRP A 34 -14.18 8.94 -16.03
CA TRP A 34 -12.74 9.17 -16.19
C TRP A 34 -12.00 7.90 -16.61
N HIS A 35 -12.14 6.83 -15.84
CA HIS A 35 -11.43 5.58 -16.11
C HIS A 35 -11.86 4.96 -17.45
N ARG A 36 -13.16 5.00 -17.77
CA ARG A 36 -13.69 4.55 -19.06
C ARG A 36 -13.12 5.37 -20.22
N ALA A 37 -13.15 6.70 -20.13
CA ALA A 37 -12.62 7.60 -21.16
C ALA A 37 -11.13 7.36 -21.40
N ILE A 38 -10.34 7.16 -20.34
CA ILE A 38 -8.94 6.74 -20.48
C ILE A 38 -8.86 5.41 -21.22
N ALA A 39 -9.56 4.36 -20.79
CA ALA A 39 -9.53 3.04 -21.42
C ALA A 39 -9.90 3.07 -22.92
N VAL A 40 -10.90 3.85 -23.30
CA VAL A 40 -11.28 4.09 -24.71
C VAL A 40 -10.11 4.66 -25.50
N LEU A 41 -9.44 5.68 -24.97
CA LEU A 41 -8.28 6.30 -25.62
C LEU A 41 -7.11 5.31 -25.75
N GLN A 42 -6.87 4.45 -24.75
CA GLN A 42 -5.84 3.42 -24.81
C GLN A 42 -6.16 2.35 -25.86
N GLN A 43 -7.41 1.90 -25.93
CA GLN A 43 -7.82 0.91 -26.92
C GLN A 43 -7.74 1.46 -28.35
N LEU A 44 -8.09 2.73 -28.55
CA LEU A 44 -7.95 3.39 -29.84
C LEU A 44 -6.48 3.51 -30.27
N SER A 45 -5.56 3.79 -29.33
CA SER A 45 -4.13 3.86 -29.60
C SER A 45 -3.49 2.49 -29.86
N MET A 46 -4.04 1.39 -29.36
CA MET A 46 -3.61 0.03 -29.76
C MET A 46 -3.90 -0.26 -31.22
N GLN A 47 -5.07 0.18 -31.69
CA GLN A 47 -5.59 -0.17 -33.01
C GLN A 47 -5.09 0.74 -34.13
N THR A 48 -4.49 1.88 -33.79
CA THR A 48 -4.04 2.90 -34.74
C THR A 48 -2.62 3.33 -34.39
N LYS A 49 -1.72 3.39 -35.37
CA LYS A 49 -0.40 3.99 -35.15
C LYS A 49 -0.54 5.50 -35.12
N LEU A 50 -0.32 6.11 -33.96
CA LEU A 50 -0.48 7.53 -33.69
C LEU A 50 0.89 8.18 -33.52
N LYS A 51 1.04 9.40 -34.07
CA LYS A 51 2.22 10.24 -33.82
C LYS A 51 1.78 11.51 -33.12
N GLY A 52 2.54 11.94 -32.11
CA GLY A 52 2.09 13.08 -31.31
C GLY A 52 2.72 13.17 -29.93
N PHE A 53 1.97 13.73 -29.00
CA PHE A 53 2.35 13.81 -27.60
C PHE A 53 1.14 13.67 -26.67
N SER A 54 1.39 13.15 -25.48
CA SER A 54 0.41 13.01 -24.42
C SER A 54 0.82 13.85 -23.21
N ILE A 55 -0.16 14.35 -22.48
CA ILE A 55 0.03 15.12 -21.26
C ILE A 55 -0.81 14.51 -20.16
N ALA A 56 -0.19 14.24 -19.01
CA ALA A 56 -0.86 13.68 -17.85
C ALA A 56 -0.37 14.30 -16.54
N HIS A 57 -1.25 14.38 -15.55
CA HIS A 57 -0.85 14.72 -14.18
C HIS A 57 -0.32 13.50 -13.39
N HIS A 58 -0.77 12.28 -13.75
CA HIS A 58 -0.34 11.06 -13.06
C HIS A 58 0.41 10.12 -14.03
N PRO A 59 1.63 9.67 -13.70
CA PRO A 59 2.46 8.82 -14.58
C PRO A 59 1.82 7.45 -14.89
N TYR A 60 0.89 6.99 -14.06
CA TYR A 60 0.26 5.66 -14.18
C TYR A 60 -0.99 5.65 -15.06
N ILE A 61 -1.47 6.80 -15.56
CA ILE A 61 -2.63 6.87 -16.47
C ILE A 61 -2.39 6.06 -17.76
N PHE A 62 -1.12 5.82 -18.11
CA PHE A 62 -0.72 5.15 -19.35
C PHE A 62 0.21 3.94 -19.15
N ALA A 63 0.14 3.27 -17.99
CA ALA A 63 1.09 2.19 -17.68
C ALA A 63 0.93 0.94 -18.60
N ASN A 64 2.10 0.46 -19.06
CA ASN A 64 2.51 -0.96 -19.23
C ASN A 64 2.44 -1.75 -20.56
N ALA A 65 1.93 -1.25 -21.68
CA ALA A 65 2.19 -1.91 -22.99
C ALA A 65 1.75 -1.06 -24.18
N THR A 66 0.72 -0.25 -23.94
CA THR A 66 -0.22 0.21 -24.95
C THR A 66 0.23 1.42 -25.75
N PHE A 67 1.00 2.29 -25.10
CA PHE A 67 1.58 3.49 -25.68
C PHE A 67 3.07 3.33 -26.01
N HIS A 68 3.61 2.10 -26.03
CA HIS A 68 4.96 1.80 -26.55
C HIS A 68 5.07 1.97 -28.08
N GLN A 69 4.22 2.80 -28.69
CA GLN A 69 4.54 3.32 -30.00
C GLN A 69 5.68 4.32 -29.79
N ASN A 70 6.85 4.03 -30.36
CA ASN A 70 8.04 4.90 -30.34
C ASN A 70 7.80 6.36 -30.81
N ASP A 71 6.60 6.71 -31.26
CA ASP A 71 6.29 7.98 -31.90
C ASP A 71 5.43 8.93 -31.02
N LEU A 72 5.10 8.55 -29.77
CA LEU A 72 4.35 9.39 -28.81
C LEU A 72 5.23 9.86 -27.64
N GLN A 73 5.46 11.17 -27.55
CA GLN A 73 6.19 11.77 -26.42
C GLN A 73 5.25 11.99 -25.23
N THR A 74 5.67 11.61 -24.02
CA THR A 74 4.84 11.73 -22.81
C THR A 74 5.29 12.89 -21.93
N TRP A 75 4.36 13.75 -21.49
CA TRP A 75 4.60 14.86 -20.56
C TRP A 75 3.87 14.61 -19.25
N VAL A 76 4.61 14.57 -18.14
CA VAL A 76 4.06 14.27 -16.81
C VAL A 76 4.26 15.46 -15.88
N PHE A 77 3.16 16.07 -15.43
CA PHE A 77 3.17 17.14 -14.43
C PHE A 77 3.01 16.54 -13.04
N THR A 78 4.02 16.56 -12.17
CA THR A 78 3.96 15.87 -10.86
C THR A 78 4.58 16.68 -9.72
N THR A 79 4.16 16.40 -8.49
CA THR A 79 4.76 16.95 -7.26
C THR A 79 5.95 16.13 -6.77
N SER A 80 6.12 14.90 -7.26
CA SER A 80 7.20 14.00 -6.88
C SER A 80 8.51 14.42 -7.55
N LYS A 81 9.62 14.43 -6.78
CA LYS A 81 10.96 14.57 -7.37
C LYS A 81 11.25 13.35 -8.23
N SER A 82 11.74 13.58 -9.45
CA SER A 82 11.81 12.63 -10.57
C SER A 82 12.67 11.37 -10.38
N SER A 83 13.19 11.11 -9.18
CA SER A 83 14.17 10.05 -8.90
C SER A 83 13.55 8.71 -8.47
N LEU A 84 12.23 8.57 -8.47
CA LEU A 84 11.52 7.35 -8.06
C LEU A 84 10.38 6.96 -9.02
N PHE A 85 10.54 7.20 -10.32
CA PHE A 85 9.69 6.51 -11.28
C PHE A 85 10.18 5.06 -11.41
N PRO A 86 9.32 4.04 -11.24
CA PRO A 86 9.71 2.65 -11.42
C PRO A 86 10.30 2.47 -12.82
N THR A 87 11.56 2.03 -12.90
CA THR A 87 12.20 1.66 -14.17
C THR A 87 11.42 0.51 -14.79
N GLY A 88 10.54 0.84 -15.74
CA GLY A 88 9.60 -0.09 -16.37
C GLY A 88 8.20 0.47 -16.65
N THR A 89 7.81 1.62 -16.07
CA THR A 89 6.43 2.18 -16.21
C THR A 89 6.29 3.33 -17.19
N LEU A 90 7.40 3.97 -17.59
CA LEU A 90 7.45 5.04 -18.58
C LEU A 90 8.52 4.69 -19.61
N PRO A 91 8.34 4.99 -20.91
CA PRO A 91 9.45 4.98 -21.85
C PRO A 91 10.45 6.04 -21.40
N LEU A 92 11.48 5.62 -20.65
CA LEU A 92 12.46 6.50 -19.99
C LEU A 92 13.20 7.42 -20.98
N GLY A 93 13.21 7.08 -22.28
CA GLY A 93 13.81 7.90 -23.35
C GLY A 93 12.95 9.09 -23.82
N ASP A 94 11.62 8.98 -23.80
CA ASP A 94 10.69 9.95 -24.44
C ASP A 94 9.69 10.58 -23.45
N THR A 95 10.02 10.57 -22.16
CA THR A 95 9.18 11.17 -21.12
C THR A 95 9.78 12.47 -20.59
N GLN A 96 9.00 13.55 -20.66
CA GLN A 96 9.32 14.85 -20.05
C GLN A 96 8.59 15.00 -18.72
N VAL A 97 9.34 15.10 -17.63
CA VAL A 97 8.78 15.32 -16.29
C VAL A 97 8.83 16.81 -15.95
N VAL A 98 7.68 17.38 -15.63
CA VAL A 98 7.51 18.77 -15.19
C VAL A 98 7.14 18.77 -13.70
N THR A 99 8.02 19.30 -12.86
CA THR A 99 7.79 19.38 -11.42
C THR A 99 6.93 20.58 -11.06
N ILE A 100 5.79 20.33 -10.41
CA ILE A 100 4.88 21.37 -9.91
C ILE A 100 4.86 21.42 -8.37
N PRO A 101 4.62 22.59 -7.74
CA PRO A 101 4.50 22.70 -6.28
C PRO A 101 3.34 21.88 -5.72
N LYS A 102 3.46 21.39 -4.48
CA LYS A 102 2.35 20.71 -3.77
C LYS A 102 1.12 21.59 -3.55
N SER A 103 1.32 22.90 -3.50
CA SER A 103 0.26 23.89 -3.38
C SER A 103 -0.38 24.28 -4.72
N ASP A 104 0.06 23.70 -5.85
CA ASP A 104 -0.51 24.02 -7.15
C ASP A 104 -1.95 23.46 -7.26
N PRO A 105 -2.93 24.28 -7.69
CA PRO A 105 -4.32 23.82 -7.86
C PRO A 105 -4.49 22.64 -8.82
N LEU A 106 -3.56 22.44 -9.75
CA LEU A 106 -3.58 21.29 -10.67
C LEU A 106 -3.53 19.93 -9.93
N ASN A 107 -3.02 19.89 -8.69
CA ASN A 107 -2.99 18.67 -7.88
C ASN A 107 -4.38 18.17 -7.45
N GLN A 108 -5.41 18.98 -7.61
CA GLN A 108 -6.80 18.62 -7.32
C GLN A 108 -7.53 18.05 -8.55
N GLU A 109 -6.87 18.02 -9.71
CA GLU A 109 -7.41 17.55 -10.97
C GLU A 109 -6.65 16.34 -11.49
N TRP A 110 -7.37 15.40 -12.08
CA TRP A 110 -6.82 14.33 -12.89
C TRP A 110 -6.95 14.75 -14.35
N LEU A 111 -5.82 14.77 -15.05
CA LEU A 111 -5.70 15.32 -16.40
C LEU A 111 -5.14 14.28 -17.37
N CYS A 112 -5.73 14.25 -18.56
CA CYS A 112 -5.27 13.52 -19.72
C CYS A 112 -5.55 14.36 -20.97
N ILE A 113 -4.49 14.76 -21.68
CA ILE A 113 -4.60 15.37 -23.00
C ILE A 113 -3.83 14.48 -23.98
N LEU A 114 -4.46 14.14 -25.09
CA LEU A 114 -3.82 13.42 -26.18
C LEU A 114 -3.90 14.29 -27.44
N VAL A 115 -2.74 14.62 -28.01
CA VAL A 115 -2.64 15.41 -29.24
C VAL A 115 -1.87 14.59 -30.27
N THR A 116 -2.54 14.22 -31.36
CA THR A 116 -1.99 13.35 -32.40
C THR A 116 -2.17 13.94 -33.79
N ASP A 117 -1.55 13.32 -34.79
CA ASP A 117 -1.75 13.60 -36.21
C ASP A 117 -3.15 13.26 -36.74
N VAL A 118 -3.98 12.53 -35.97
CA VAL A 118 -5.30 12.07 -36.39
C VAL A 118 -6.44 12.72 -35.61
N PHE A 119 -6.28 12.92 -34.31
CA PHE A 119 -7.28 13.54 -33.45
C PHE A 119 -6.66 14.17 -32.21
N SER A 120 -7.45 14.97 -31.50
CA SER A 120 -7.08 15.48 -30.18
C SER A 120 -8.22 15.26 -29.19
N ALA A 121 -7.86 14.94 -27.95
CA ALA A 121 -8.81 14.67 -26.89
C ALA A 121 -8.33 15.28 -25.56
N LEU A 122 -9.28 15.79 -24.81
CA LEU A 122 -9.13 16.29 -23.46
C LEU A 122 -10.09 15.52 -22.56
N VAL A 123 -9.59 15.06 -21.42
CA VAL A 123 -10.39 14.61 -20.30
C VAL A 123 -9.81 15.30 -19.06
N VAL A 124 -10.65 15.93 -18.24
CA VAL A 124 -10.30 16.44 -16.90
C VAL A 124 -11.30 15.97 -15.85
N SER A 125 -10.85 15.33 -14.77
CA SER A 125 -11.67 15.00 -13.60
C SER A 125 -11.24 15.86 -12.42
N SER A 126 -12.14 16.68 -11.90
CA SER A 126 -11.85 17.56 -10.77
C SER A 126 -12.44 17.00 -9.48
N ASN A 127 -11.58 16.84 -8.46
CA ASN A 127 -12.02 16.36 -7.14
C ASN A 127 -12.80 17.42 -6.37
N THR A 128 -12.62 18.72 -6.68
CA THR A 128 -13.31 19.81 -5.99
C THR A 128 -14.73 20.03 -6.50
N SER A 129 -14.94 19.92 -7.81
CA SER A 129 -16.28 20.04 -8.42
C SER A 129 -17.04 18.72 -8.47
N HIS A 130 -16.38 17.59 -8.13
CA HIS A 130 -16.93 16.24 -8.29
C HIS A 130 -17.48 15.99 -9.70
N SER A 131 -16.81 16.54 -10.72
CA SER A 131 -17.23 16.42 -12.11
C SER A 131 -16.07 16.01 -13.03
N CYS A 132 -16.44 15.40 -14.15
CA CYS A 132 -15.53 14.98 -15.20
C CYS A 132 -15.92 15.64 -16.51
N ILE A 133 -15.03 16.45 -17.03
CA ILE A 133 -15.15 17.15 -18.30
C ILE A 133 -14.40 16.38 -19.37
N TRP A 134 -14.96 16.29 -20.57
CA TRP A 134 -14.23 15.85 -21.74
C TRP A 134 -14.55 16.69 -22.97
N SER A 135 -13.62 16.74 -23.92
CA SER A 135 -13.81 17.43 -25.19
C SER A 135 -12.90 16.88 -26.28
N LEU A 136 -13.38 16.88 -27.51
CA LEU A 136 -12.62 16.60 -28.73
C LEU A 136 -12.38 17.87 -29.56
N HIS A 137 -12.79 19.03 -29.05
CA HIS A 137 -12.73 20.28 -29.78
C HIS A 137 -11.37 20.99 -29.59
N PRO A 138 -10.70 21.43 -30.68
CA PRO A 138 -9.40 22.09 -30.61
C PRO A 138 -9.32 23.28 -29.66
N LEU A 139 -10.35 24.13 -29.61
CA LEU A 139 -10.36 25.32 -28.76
C LEU A 139 -10.33 24.99 -27.25
N ALA A 140 -11.11 23.99 -26.81
CA ALA A 140 -11.09 23.55 -25.41
C ALA A 140 -9.73 22.93 -25.04
N ILE A 141 -9.16 22.14 -25.95
CA ILE A 141 -7.84 21.51 -25.77
C ILE A 141 -6.73 22.56 -25.70
N GLN A 142 -6.77 23.58 -26.58
CA GLN A 142 -5.82 24.69 -26.56
C GLN A 142 -5.91 25.49 -25.25
N THR A 143 -7.12 25.71 -24.74
CA THR A 143 -7.34 26.37 -23.45
C THR A 143 -6.71 25.58 -22.30
N ALA A 144 -6.93 24.28 -22.24
CA ALA A 144 -6.30 23.41 -21.25
C ALA A 144 -4.77 23.41 -21.34
N ILE A 145 -4.22 23.35 -22.55
CA ILE A 145 -2.77 23.43 -22.81
C ILE A 145 -2.19 24.79 -22.37
N ALA A 146 -2.91 25.89 -22.59
CA ALA A 146 -2.51 27.22 -22.19
C ALA A 146 -2.39 27.37 -20.66
N VAL A 147 -3.25 26.67 -19.90
CA VAL A 147 -3.18 26.61 -18.43
C VAL A 147 -1.91 25.90 -17.94
N LEU A 148 -1.40 24.93 -18.70
CA LEU A 148 -0.21 24.15 -18.33
C LEU A 148 1.11 24.86 -18.64
N LEU A 149 1.14 25.68 -19.69
CA LEU A 149 2.37 26.32 -20.18
C LEU A 149 3.13 27.13 -19.10
N PRO A 150 2.48 27.97 -18.27
CA PRO A 150 3.16 28.71 -17.19
C PRO A 150 3.81 27.82 -16.13
N ARG A 151 3.41 26.55 -16.02
CA ARG A 151 3.93 25.59 -15.02
C ARG A 151 5.24 24.93 -15.47
N ILE A 152 5.60 25.02 -16.75
CA ILE A 152 6.87 24.54 -17.28
C ILE A 152 7.97 25.58 -17.00
N ARG A 153 8.85 25.31 -16.03
CA ARG A 153 9.88 26.27 -15.58
C ARG A 153 11.22 26.15 -16.32
N ARG A 154 11.53 25.00 -16.92
CA ARG A 154 12.81 24.77 -17.60
C ARG A 154 12.76 25.28 -19.03
N ALA A 155 13.70 26.14 -19.43
CA ALA A 155 13.74 26.74 -20.76
C ALA A 155 13.83 25.69 -21.89
N GLU A 156 14.63 24.64 -21.71
CA GLU A 156 14.73 23.52 -22.67
C GLU A 156 13.38 22.84 -22.91
N GLN A 157 12.61 22.62 -21.84
CA GLN A 157 11.28 22.02 -21.92
C GLN A 157 10.28 22.98 -22.57
N GLN A 158 10.34 24.29 -22.31
CA GLN A 158 9.49 25.26 -22.98
C GLN A 158 9.71 25.26 -24.50
N SER A 159 10.98 25.26 -24.94
CA SER A 159 11.32 25.17 -26.37
C SER A 159 10.82 23.87 -27.00
N LEU A 160 11.03 22.73 -26.34
CA LEU A 160 10.59 21.43 -26.82
C LEU A 160 9.05 21.34 -26.90
N TRP A 161 8.35 21.88 -25.90
CA TRP A 161 6.89 21.97 -25.87
C TRP A 161 6.34 22.78 -27.04
N GLN A 162 6.93 23.95 -27.33
CA GLN A 162 6.54 24.78 -28.46
C GLN A 162 6.75 24.06 -29.80
N ILE A 163 7.89 23.38 -29.98
CA ILE A 163 8.16 22.58 -31.18
C ILE A 163 7.09 21.50 -31.37
N LYS A 164 6.71 20.80 -30.29
CA LYS A 164 5.70 19.74 -30.35
C LYS A 164 4.31 20.25 -30.67
N LEU A 165 3.91 21.39 -30.09
CA LEU A 165 2.63 22.03 -30.42
C LEU A 165 2.56 22.50 -31.87
N GLN A 166 3.67 22.97 -32.43
CA GLN A 166 3.74 23.32 -33.86
C GLN A 166 3.69 22.08 -34.76
N GLN A 167 4.36 20.99 -34.34
CA GLN A 167 4.38 19.74 -35.08
C GLN A 167 3.01 19.03 -35.07
N PHE A 168 2.29 19.11 -33.95
CA PHE A 168 1.00 18.48 -33.74
C PHE A 168 0.02 19.49 -33.11
N PRO A 169 -0.62 20.35 -33.91
CA PRO A 169 -1.66 21.24 -33.43
C PRO A 169 -2.93 20.44 -33.07
N PRO A 170 -3.74 20.87 -32.08
CA PRO A 170 -5.02 20.23 -31.80
C PRO A 170 -5.96 20.26 -33.02
N ILE A 171 -6.43 19.10 -33.45
CA ILE A 171 -7.30 18.94 -34.62
C ILE A 171 -8.62 18.24 -34.26
N LEU A 172 -9.68 18.56 -35.00
CA LEU A 172 -10.96 17.90 -34.86
C LEU A 172 -10.86 16.44 -35.35
N PRO A 173 -11.41 15.46 -34.61
CA PRO A 173 -11.42 14.08 -35.06
C PRO A 173 -12.27 13.93 -36.34
N PRO A 174 -11.81 13.17 -37.35
CA PRO A 174 -12.68 12.79 -38.46
C PRO A 174 -13.79 11.86 -37.96
N TYR A 175 -14.93 11.84 -38.67
CA TYR A 175 -16.12 11.07 -38.27
C TYR A 175 -15.83 9.59 -37.99
N GLN A 176 -14.90 8.97 -38.71
CA GLN A 176 -14.50 7.57 -38.50
C GLN A 176 -13.91 7.34 -37.10
N ILE A 177 -13.17 8.31 -36.57
CA ILE A 177 -12.59 8.25 -35.24
C ILE A 177 -13.68 8.47 -34.19
N MET A 178 -14.58 9.43 -34.42
CA MET A 178 -15.73 9.65 -33.54
C MET A 178 -16.62 8.41 -33.43
N ALA A 179 -16.92 7.77 -34.57
CA ALA A 179 -17.68 6.53 -34.61
C ALA A 179 -16.98 5.37 -33.88
N ARG A 180 -15.65 5.24 -34.01
CA ARG A 180 -14.87 4.25 -33.27
C ARG A 180 -14.85 4.52 -31.77
N LEU A 181 -14.61 5.77 -31.36
CA LEU A 181 -14.67 6.18 -29.95
C LEU A 181 -16.04 5.83 -29.35
N GLY A 182 -17.12 6.18 -30.04
CA GLY A 182 -18.48 5.85 -29.63
C GLY A 182 -18.73 4.34 -29.58
N ALA A 183 -18.27 3.57 -30.57
CA ALA A 183 -18.41 2.12 -30.58
C ALA A 183 -17.65 1.45 -29.44
N ILE A 184 -16.43 1.89 -29.12
CA ILE A 184 -15.65 1.38 -27.99
C ILE A 184 -16.34 1.75 -26.67
N LEU A 185 -16.78 3.00 -26.52
CA LEU A 185 -17.47 3.47 -25.32
C LEU A 185 -18.80 2.72 -25.07
N MET A 186 -19.55 2.41 -26.13
CA MET A 186 -20.76 1.57 -26.03
C MET A 186 -20.43 0.09 -25.81
N ALA A 187 -19.38 -0.46 -26.42
CA ALA A 187 -18.94 -1.84 -26.14
C ALA A 187 -18.50 -2.01 -24.67
N GLN A 188 -17.95 -0.96 -24.06
CA GLN A 188 -17.62 -0.89 -22.63
C GLN A 188 -18.85 -0.70 -21.73
N SER A 189 -20.03 -0.32 -22.26
CA SER A 189 -21.25 -0.17 -21.46
C SER A 189 -21.90 -1.50 -21.06
N SER A 190 -21.58 -2.59 -21.78
CA SER A 190 -22.11 -3.95 -21.53
C SER A 190 -21.12 -4.86 -20.80
N ILE A 191 -19.89 -4.38 -20.54
CA ILE A 191 -18.82 -5.18 -19.98
C ILE A 191 -18.10 -4.32 -18.95
N HIS A 192 -18.30 -4.61 -17.66
CA HIS A 192 -17.37 -4.23 -16.60
C HIS A 192 -16.01 -4.91 -16.89
N GLN A 193 -15.24 -4.40 -17.84
CA GLN A 193 -13.88 -4.81 -18.09
C GLN A 193 -12.97 -3.74 -17.52
N GLU A 194 -12.69 -3.87 -16.21
CA GLU A 194 -11.45 -3.38 -15.64
C GLU A 194 -10.31 -3.85 -16.55
N LEU A 195 -9.48 -2.93 -17.03
CA LEU A 195 -8.17 -3.27 -17.57
C LEU A 195 -7.49 -4.17 -16.52
N PRO A 196 -7.06 -5.40 -16.85
CA PRO A 196 -6.30 -6.20 -15.91
C PRO A 196 -4.90 -5.56 -15.86
N ILE A 197 -4.75 -4.54 -15.01
CA ILE A 197 -3.55 -4.46 -14.21
C ILE A 197 -3.50 -5.86 -13.57
N PRO A 198 -2.47 -6.70 -13.79
CA PRO A 198 -2.34 -7.87 -12.93
C PRO A 198 -2.30 -7.26 -11.54
N GLU A 199 -3.41 -7.40 -10.82
CA GLU A 199 -3.53 -6.98 -9.45
C GLU A 199 -2.37 -7.70 -8.80
N ILE A 200 -1.29 -6.98 -8.49
CA ILE A 200 -0.18 -7.61 -7.79
C ILE A 200 -0.84 -7.97 -6.48
N GLN A 201 -1.22 -9.24 -6.35
CA GLN A 201 -1.95 -9.68 -5.19
C GLN A 201 -1.04 -9.34 -4.02
N GLU A 202 -1.60 -8.79 -2.95
CA GLU A 202 -0.82 -8.46 -1.76
C GLU A 202 0.03 -9.67 -1.31
N VAL A 203 -0.47 -10.88 -1.58
CA VAL A 203 0.19 -12.19 -1.53
C VAL A 203 1.54 -12.21 -2.26
N ASP A 204 1.59 -11.78 -3.51
CA ASP A 204 2.77 -11.83 -4.37
C ASP A 204 3.84 -10.84 -3.91
N ILE A 205 3.43 -9.66 -3.46
CA ILE A 205 4.33 -8.66 -2.84
C ILE A 205 4.94 -9.24 -1.57
N ILE A 206 4.10 -9.82 -0.71
CA ILE A 206 4.55 -10.40 0.56
C ILE A 206 5.47 -11.60 0.34
N LYS A 207 5.17 -12.43 -0.67
CA LYS A 207 6.04 -13.53 -1.08
C LYS A 207 7.39 -13.02 -1.56
N ALA A 208 7.40 -12.02 -2.44
CA ALA A 208 8.64 -11.43 -2.95
C ALA A 208 9.49 -10.84 -1.81
N ILE A 209 8.91 -10.00 -0.95
CA ILE A 209 9.61 -9.39 0.19
C ILE A 209 10.12 -10.46 1.16
N THR A 210 9.32 -11.48 1.45
CA THR A 210 9.74 -12.58 2.33
C THR A 210 10.97 -13.29 1.78
N HIS A 211 11.03 -13.55 0.46
CA HIS A 211 12.20 -14.16 -0.17
C HIS A 211 13.42 -13.24 -0.20
N GLU A 212 13.23 -11.96 -0.51
CA GLU A 212 14.30 -10.95 -0.53
C GLU A 212 14.89 -10.68 0.85
N VAL A 213 14.10 -10.79 1.92
CA VAL A 213 14.58 -10.61 3.31
C VAL A 213 15.19 -11.89 3.88
N ARG A 214 14.58 -13.06 3.65
CA ARG A 214 15.04 -14.34 4.20
C ARG A 214 16.45 -14.69 3.71
N THR A 215 16.76 -14.44 2.45
CA THR A 215 18.04 -14.79 1.82
C THR A 215 19.25 -14.09 2.46
N PRO A 216 19.32 -12.74 2.53
CA PRO A 216 20.42 -12.04 3.17
C PRO A 216 20.51 -12.33 4.68
N LEU A 217 19.39 -12.43 5.39
CA LEU A 217 19.41 -12.76 6.82
C LEU A 217 19.94 -14.18 7.09
N THR A 218 19.62 -15.15 6.24
CA THR A 218 20.15 -16.51 6.34
C THR A 218 21.66 -16.52 6.14
N THR A 219 22.17 -15.74 5.18
CA THR A 219 23.61 -15.56 4.94
C THR A 219 24.30 -14.90 6.13
N ILE A 220 23.76 -13.80 6.67
CA ILE A 220 24.30 -13.14 7.87
C ILE A 220 24.36 -14.14 9.03
N ARG A 221 23.28 -14.88 9.26
CA ARG A 221 23.20 -15.87 10.34
C ARG A 221 24.24 -16.99 10.18
N MET A 222 24.47 -17.45 8.95
CA MET A 222 25.51 -18.44 8.65
C MET A 222 26.91 -17.90 8.97
N LEU A 223 27.21 -16.66 8.56
CA LEU A 223 28.48 -15.99 8.86
C LEU A 223 28.68 -15.78 10.36
N VAL A 224 27.64 -15.34 11.07
CA VAL A 224 27.65 -15.18 12.55
C VAL A 224 27.93 -16.51 13.24
N ARG A 225 27.26 -17.59 12.83
CA ARG A 225 27.50 -18.93 13.39
C ARG A 225 28.90 -19.47 13.07
N SER A 226 29.45 -19.13 11.91
CA SER A 226 30.85 -19.42 11.56
C SER A 226 31.82 -18.69 12.49
N LEU A 227 31.59 -17.40 12.73
CA LEU A 227 32.39 -16.61 13.68
C LEU A 227 32.28 -17.14 15.11
N LYS A 228 31.09 -17.55 15.57
CA LYS A 228 30.88 -18.14 16.91
C LYS A 228 31.67 -19.44 17.16
N ARG A 229 32.09 -20.14 16.10
CA ARG A 229 32.90 -21.39 16.20
C ARG A 229 34.40 -21.13 16.35
N ARG A 230 34.85 -19.90 16.10
CA ARG A 230 36.24 -19.48 16.28
C ARG A 230 36.63 -19.54 17.75
N LYS A 231 37.87 -19.94 18.04
CA LYS A 231 38.41 -20.00 19.41
C LYS A 231 39.13 -18.71 19.82
N ASP A 232 39.45 -17.87 18.84
CA ASP A 232 40.19 -16.61 18.94
C ASP A 232 39.30 -15.38 19.21
N ILE A 233 38.01 -15.57 19.47
CA ILE A 233 37.07 -14.47 19.79
C ILE A 233 36.86 -14.32 21.31
N SER A 234 36.74 -13.07 21.77
CA SER A 234 36.45 -12.80 23.18
C SER A 234 35.00 -13.15 23.54
N VAL A 235 34.73 -13.35 24.84
CA VAL A 235 33.38 -13.59 25.37
C VAL A 235 32.43 -12.45 25.00
N GLU A 236 32.90 -11.21 25.05
CA GLU A 236 32.10 -10.04 24.69
C GLU A 236 31.67 -10.06 23.22
N VAL A 237 32.59 -10.39 22.31
CA VAL A 237 32.28 -10.53 20.88
C VAL A 237 31.29 -11.67 20.66
N LYS A 238 31.46 -12.80 21.36
CA LYS A 238 30.53 -13.93 21.30
C LYS A 238 29.12 -13.54 21.73
N ASN A 239 28.97 -12.80 22.84
CA ASN A 239 27.67 -12.31 23.31
C ASN A 239 27.02 -11.35 22.31
N ARG A 240 27.80 -10.48 21.65
CA ARG A 240 27.29 -9.61 20.58
C ARG A 240 26.83 -10.43 19.38
N LEU A 241 27.58 -11.45 18.98
CA LEU A 241 27.20 -12.38 17.90
C LEU A 241 25.93 -13.16 18.23
N ASP A 242 25.75 -13.59 19.48
CA ASP A 242 24.52 -14.24 19.95
C ASP A 242 23.29 -13.33 19.78
N ARG A 243 23.45 -12.02 20.08
CA ARG A 243 22.39 -11.04 19.83
C ARG A 243 22.07 -10.89 18.35
N VAL A 244 23.08 -10.85 17.46
CA VAL A 244 22.84 -10.77 16.00
C VAL A 244 22.14 -12.04 15.49
N ASP A 245 22.56 -13.23 15.94
CA ASP A 245 21.94 -14.53 15.57
C ASP A 245 20.45 -14.58 16.01
N ALA A 246 20.15 -14.05 17.20
CA ALA A 246 18.79 -13.94 17.73
C ALA A 246 17.93 -12.98 16.89
N GLU A 247 18.41 -11.76 16.62
CA GLU A 247 17.68 -10.77 15.81
C GLU A 247 17.42 -11.28 14.38
N CYS A 248 18.40 -11.91 13.73
CA CYS A 248 18.21 -12.52 12.41
C CYS A 248 17.17 -13.63 12.46
N THR A 249 17.14 -14.43 13.52
CA THR A 249 16.16 -15.50 13.70
C THR A 249 14.77 -14.95 13.89
N GLU A 250 14.60 -13.92 14.73
CA GLU A 250 13.33 -13.23 14.94
C GLU A 250 12.77 -12.64 13.64
N GLN A 251 13.60 -11.94 12.85
CA GLN A 251 13.13 -11.37 11.58
C GLN A 251 12.73 -12.46 10.57
N ILE A 252 13.49 -13.55 10.48
CA ILE A 252 13.12 -14.68 9.61
C ILE A 252 11.78 -15.30 10.05
N GLU A 253 11.59 -15.53 11.35
CA GLU A 253 10.33 -16.07 11.89
C GLU A 253 9.14 -15.13 11.62
N ARG A 254 9.34 -13.82 11.78
CA ARG A 254 8.32 -12.80 11.51
C ARG A 254 7.87 -12.81 10.05
N PHE A 255 8.80 -12.83 9.11
CA PHE A 255 8.46 -12.90 7.68
C PHE A 255 7.86 -14.24 7.27
N ASN A 256 8.31 -15.35 7.89
CA ASN A 256 7.67 -16.65 7.71
C ASN A 256 6.20 -16.61 8.15
N LEU A 257 5.92 -16.06 9.33
CA LEU A 257 4.55 -15.94 9.84
C LEU A 257 3.66 -15.10 8.91
N ILE A 258 4.20 -13.99 8.39
CA ILE A 258 3.50 -13.15 7.42
C ILE A 258 3.17 -13.94 6.14
N PHE A 259 4.12 -14.72 5.64
CA PHE A 259 3.95 -15.55 4.44
C PHE A 259 2.99 -16.73 4.64
N GLU A 260 2.97 -17.34 5.82
CA GLU A 260 2.01 -18.38 6.18
C GLU A 260 0.59 -17.79 6.22
N ALA A 261 0.43 -16.64 6.86
CA ALA A 261 -0.86 -15.96 6.94
C ALA A 261 -1.40 -15.54 5.56
N ALA A 262 -0.50 -15.24 4.63
CA ALA A 262 -0.81 -14.91 3.24
C ALA A 262 -1.34 -16.09 2.40
N GLN A 263 -1.07 -17.33 2.81
CA GLN A 263 -1.35 -18.54 2.01
C GLN A 263 -2.29 -19.51 2.71
N LEU A 264 -3.02 -19.06 3.72
CA LEU A 264 -3.91 -19.92 4.50
C LEU A 264 -4.96 -20.65 3.65
N ASP A 265 -5.34 -20.09 2.50
CA ASP A 265 -6.32 -20.69 1.59
C ASP A 265 -5.70 -21.73 0.63
N ASN A 266 -4.37 -21.81 0.54
CA ASN A 266 -3.68 -22.67 -0.42
C ASN A 266 -3.46 -24.10 0.09
N TYR A 267 -3.36 -24.30 1.41
CA TYR A 267 -3.18 -25.61 2.03
C TYR A 267 -3.74 -25.68 3.46
N PRO A 268 -4.30 -26.83 3.87
CA PRO A 268 -4.76 -27.03 5.24
C PRO A 268 -3.58 -27.19 6.19
N ILE A 269 -3.64 -26.53 7.36
CA ILE A 269 -2.67 -26.72 8.44
C ILE A 269 -2.98 -28.01 9.17
N VAL A 270 -1.99 -28.88 9.31
CA VAL A 270 -2.10 -30.10 10.13
C VAL A 270 -2.06 -29.72 11.60
N LEU A 271 -3.11 -30.12 12.34
CA LEU A 271 -3.24 -29.88 13.77
C LEU A 271 -2.98 -31.17 14.54
N GLU A 272 -2.20 -31.05 15.60
CA GLU A 272 -1.74 -32.16 16.44
C GLU A 272 -1.93 -31.83 17.92
N ALA A 273 -1.84 -32.87 18.75
CA ALA A 273 -1.84 -32.71 20.19
C ALA A 273 -0.66 -31.84 20.64
N THR A 274 -0.95 -30.65 21.13
CA THR A 274 0.05 -29.64 21.46
C THR A 274 -0.03 -29.29 22.94
N GLN A 275 1.12 -29.27 23.61
CA GLN A 275 1.25 -28.82 25.00
C GLN A 275 1.56 -27.33 25.03
N ILE A 276 0.53 -26.50 25.20
CA ILE A 276 0.68 -25.04 25.16
C ILE A 276 1.57 -24.49 26.28
N GLU A 277 1.64 -25.19 27.42
CA GLU A 277 2.51 -24.83 28.55
C GLU A 277 3.97 -24.69 28.13
N GLN A 278 4.46 -25.59 27.27
CA GLN A 278 5.83 -25.55 26.76
C GLN A 278 6.05 -24.31 25.90
N ILE A 279 5.11 -24.01 25.00
CA ILE A 279 5.17 -22.84 24.13
C ILE A 279 5.19 -21.54 24.95
N LEU A 280 4.34 -21.46 25.98
CA LEU A 280 4.27 -20.29 26.86
C LEU A 280 5.54 -20.14 27.69
N SER A 281 6.03 -21.23 28.28
CA SER A 281 7.24 -21.22 29.13
C SER A 281 8.49 -20.83 28.33
N ASP A 282 8.65 -21.39 27.13
CA ASP A 282 9.76 -21.08 26.23
C ASP A 282 9.71 -19.61 25.76
N GLY A 283 8.51 -19.11 25.47
CA GLY A 283 8.30 -17.72 25.05
C GLY A 283 8.51 -16.70 26.17
N PHE A 284 8.08 -17.01 27.39
CA PHE A 284 7.96 -16.05 28.48
C PHE A 284 9.29 -15.40 28.88
N MET A 285 10.37 -16.19 28.99
CA MET A 285 11.68 -15.65 29.35
C MET A 285 12.16 -14.59 28.35
N ARG A 286 11.94 -14.82 27.06
CA ARG A 286 12.25 -13.85 26.01
C ARG A 286 11.33 -12.64 26.10
N TRP A 287 10.02 -12.85 26.21
CA TRP A 287 9.06 -11.75 26.29
C TRP A 287 9.33 -10.84 27.49
N GLN A 288 9.72 -11.41 28.63
CA GLN A 288 10.05 -10.68 29.85
C GLN A 288 11.31 -9.80 29.67
N ASP A 289 12.36 -10.32 29.02
CA ASP A 289 13.55 -9.53 28.69
C ASP A 289 13.21 -8.38 27.72
N HIS A 290 12.41 -8.65 26.69
CA HIS A 290 11.96 -7.63 25.74
C HIS A 290 11.09 -6.55 26.40
N ALA A 291 10.17 -6.94 27.29
CA ALA A 291 9.32 -6.03 28.04
C ALA A 291 10.15 -5.16 29.02
N GLY A 292 11.09 -5.78 29.74
CA GLY A 292 11.96 -5.10 30.70
C GLY A 292 12.81 -3.99 30.06
N ARG A 293 13.33 -4.22 28.84
CA ARG A 293 14.07 -3.20 28.07
C ARG A 293 13.23 -1.97 27.73
N ARG A 294 11.89 -2.09 27.72
CA ARG A 294 10.92 -1.01 27.47
C ARG A 294 10.23 -0.53 28.75
N GLN A 295 10.71 -0.95 29.93
CA GLN A 295 10.10 -0.64 31.22
C GLN A 295 8.63 -1.09 31.31
N ILE A 296 8.29 -2.20 30.67
CA ILE A 296 6.97 -2.82 30.74
C ILE A 296 7.07 -4.06 31.64
N SER A 297 6.13 -4.20 32.57
CA SER A 297 6.05 -5.37 33.43
C SER A 297 5.20 -6.46 32.77
N LEU A 298 5.67 -7.71 32.83
CA LEU A 298 5.03 -8.86 32.22
C LEU A 298 4.84 -9.96 33.27
N GLU A 299 3.61 -10.43 33.42
CA GLU A 299 3.22 -11.50 34.34
C GLU A 299 2.51 -12.63 33.59
N MET A 300 2.70 -13.87 34.03
CA MET A 300 2.01 -15.04 33.51
C MET A 300 1.37 -15.82 34.65
N ILE A 301 0.08 -16.13 34.48
CA ILE A 301 -0.75 -16.88 35.43
C ILE A 301 -1.23 -18.15 34.70
N LEU A 302 -0.78 -19.31 35.20
CA LEU A 302 -1.10 -20.62 34.67
C LEU A 302 -1.93 -21.43 35.68
N PRO A 303 -2.86 -22.29 35.24
CA PRO A 303 -3.55 -23.23 36.12
C PRO A 303 -2.62 -24.40 36.46
N THR A 304 -2.94 -25.15 37.52
CA THR A 304 -2.14 -26.31 37.99
C THR A 304 -2.05 -27.43 36.96
N GLU A 305 -3.13 -27.63 36.17
CA GLU A 305 -3.19 -28.65 35.13
C GLU A 305 -3.61 -28.00 33.82
N ILE A 306 -2.81 -28.24 32.77
CA ILE A 306 -3.02 -27.70 31.43
C ILE A 306 -3.25 -28.87 30.48
N PRO A 307 -4.49 -29.09 30.00
CA PRO A 307 -4.77 -30.14 29.03
C PRO A 307 -4.13 -29.83 27.67
N ALA A 308 -3.87 -30.89 26.90
CA ALA A 308 -3.40 -30.75 25.52
C ALA A 308 -4.49 -30.12 24.64
N ILE A 309 -4.07 -29.25 23.73
CA ILE A 309 -4.94 -28.63 22.72
C ILE A 309 -4.70 -29.27 21.36
N LEU A 310 -5.63 -29.06 20.43
CA LEU A 310 -5.44 -29.40 19.02
C LEU A 310 -4.91 -28.16 18.26
N SER A 311 -3.63 -28.15 17.90
CA SER A 311 -3.03 -27.02 17.16
C SER A 311 -1.74 -27.39 16.43
N ASN A 312 -1.12 -26.44 15.73
CA ASN A 312 0.23 -26.57 15.20
C ASN A 312 1.21 -25.83 16.13
N ALA A 313 2.05 -26.57 16.85
CA ALA A 313 2.90 -26.02 17.90
C ALA A 313 3.84 -24.90 17.41
N LEU A 314 4.45 -25.08 16.23
CA LEU A 314 5.41 -24.12 15.68
C LEU A 314 4.73 -22.81 15.29
N LEU A 315 3.64 -22.89 14.49
CA LEU A 315 2.90 -21.71 14.05
C LEU A 315 2.21 -21.02 15.23
N LEU A 316 1.66 -21.78 16.18
CA LEU A 316 1.07 -21.21 17.39
C LEU A 316 2.13 -20.42 18.19
N SER A 317 3.32 -20.98 18.39
CA SER A 317 4.43 -20.25 19.02
C SER A 317 4.74 -18.93 18.30
N GLN A 318 4.87 -18.95 16.97
CA GLN A 318 5.13 -17.75 16.17
C GLN A 318 4.02 -16.70 16.30
N VAL A 319 2.75 -17.12 16.27
CA VAL A 319 1.60 -16.22 16.46
C VAL A 319 1.64 -15.58 17.84
N LEU A 320 1.84 -16.38 18.90
CA LEU A 320 1.90 -15.88 20.27
C LEU A 320 3.07 -14.91 20.46
N ASN A 321 4.23 -15.22 19.89
CA ASN A 321 5.38 -14.32 19.87
C ASN A 321 5.02 -12.99 19.22
N GLY A 322 4.46 -13.01 18.00
CA GLY A 322 4.07 -11.80 17.29
C GLY A 322 3.03 -10.96 18.03
N LEU A 323 2.08 -11.60 18.71
CA LEU A 323 1.06 -10.92 19.52
C LEU A 323 1.66 -10.23 20.75
N VAL A 324 2.48 -10.94 21.54
CA VAL A 324 3.13 -10.37 22.73
C VAL A 324 4.07 -9.24 22.35
N ASP A 325 4.86 -9.44 21.31
CA ASP A 325 5.72 -8.42 20.72
C ASP A 325 4.95 -7.14 20.33
N ARG A 326 3.79 -7.32 19.69
CA ARG A 326 2.93 -6.20 19.31
C ARG A 326 2.44 -5.46 20.55
N LEU A 327 2.00 -6.16 21.59
CA LEU A 327 1.57 -5.54 22.85
C LEU A 327 2.73 -4.75 23.48
N ILE A 328 3.89 -5.36 23.69
CA ILE A 328 5.08 -4.67 24.24
C ILE A 328 5.47 -3.44 23.39
N ARG A 329 5.23 -3.49 22.07
CA ARG A 329 5.52 -2.36 21.18
C ARG A 329 4.49 -1.24 21.21
N SER A 330 3.22 -1.57 21.46
CA SER A 330 2.08 -0.66 21.36
C SER A 330 1.81 0.09 22.66
N PHE A 331 2.30 -0.42 23.79
CA PHE A 331 2.11 0.20 25.09
C PHE A 331 3.31 1.07 25.52
N PRO A 332 3.07 2.20 26.22
CA PRO A 332 4.13 3.06 26.72
C PRO A 332 4.89 2.40 27.88
N PRO A 333 6.06 2.96 28.27
CA PRO A 333 6.74 2.61 29.52
C PRO A 333 5.80 2.63 30.73
N ASP A 334 6.14 1.86 31.77
CA ASP A 334 5.36 1.67 33.01
C ASP A 334 3.98 0.99 32.82
N SER A 335 3.73 0.44 31.63
CA SER A 335 2.56 -0.41 31.41
C SER A 335 2.73 -1.80 32.03
N HIS A 336 1.60 -2.46 32.29
CA HIS A 336 1.54 -3.82 32.79
C HIS A 336 0.79 -4.73 31.82
N ILE A 337 1.37 -5.88 31.49
CA ILE A 337 0.78 -6.90 30.63
C ILE A 337 0.69 -8.22 31.42
N GLN A 338 -0.52 -8.78 31.51
CA GLN A 338 -0.78 -10.08 32.12
C GLN A 338 -1.21 -11.11 31.07
N LEU A 339 -0.58 -12.29 31.11
CA LEU A 339 -0.98 -13.48 30.37
C LEU A 339 -1.69 -14.45 31.31
N ILE A 340 -2.97 -14.71 31.07
CA ILE A 340 -3.79 -15.54 31.95
C ILE A 340 -4.32 -16.73 31.16
N LEU A 341 -3.93 -17.94 31.55
CA LEU A 341 -4.46 -19.17 30.98
C LEU A 341 -5.51 -19.77 31.93
N THR A 342 -6.69 -20.09 31.40
CA THR A 342 -7.79 -20.67 32.17
C THR A 342 -8.52 -21.73 31.36
N SER A 343 -9.08 -22.74 32.01
CA SER A 343 -10.02 -23.68 31.37
C SER A 343 -11.41 -23.07 31.31
N ALA A 344 -12.07 -23.16 30.14
CA ALA A 344 -13.38 -22.58 29.88
C ALA A 344 -14.22 -23.51 29.00
N GLY A 345 -14.95 -24.44 29.63
CA GLY A 345 -15.70 -25.48 28.92
C GLY A 345 -14.75 -26.39 28.13
N GLU A 346 -15.01 -26.57 26.83
CA GLU A 346 -14.20 -27.38 25.90
C GLU A 346 -12.95 -26.66 25.35
N TYR A 347 -12.58 -25.52 25.94
CA TYR A 347 -11.50 -24.68 25.46
C TYR A 347 -10.52 -24.30 26.58
N LEU A 348 -9.25 -24.19 26.24
CA LEU A 348 -8.31 -23.31 26.94
C LEU A 348 -8.53 -21.87 26.48
N LYS A 349 -8.68 -20.97 27.45
CA LYS A 349 -8.80 -19.53 27.26
C LYS A 349 -7.52 -18.86 27.70
N LEU A 350 -6.75 -18.38 26.73
CA LEU A 350 -5.55 -17.55 26.93
C LEU A 350 -5.92 -16.09 26.75
N GLN A 351 -5.78 -15.29 27.81
CA GLN A 351 -6.06 -13.86 27.80
C GLN A 351 -4.78 -13.05 27.94
N PHE A 352 -4.66 -12.00 27.14
CA PHE A 352 -3.66 -10.95 27.33
C PHE A 352 -4.41 -9.71 27.80
N GLN A 353 -4.07 -9.22 28.98
CA GLN A 353 -4.63 -8.00 29.54
C GLN A 353 -3.52 -6.97 29.63
N SER A 354 -3.75 -5.81 29.03
CA SER A 354 -2.80 -4.70 29.04
C SER A 354 -3.43 -3.49 29.72
N GLN A 355 -2.69 -2.88 30.64
CA GLN A 355 -3.11 -1.73 31.43
C GLN A 355 -2.00 -0.68 31.45
N VAL A 356 -2.38 0.58 31.26
CA VAL A 356 -1.47 1.72 31.39
C VAL A 356 -1.56 2.22 32.83
N MET A 357 -0.45 2.22 33.58
CA MET A 357 -0.47 2.65 34.98
C MET A 357 -0.48 4.18 35.17
N GLN A 358 -0.02 4.96 34.18
CA GLN A 358 -0.02 6.42 34.25
C GLN A 358 -0.67 7.06 33.01
N GLN A 359 -1.73 7.85 33.23
CA GLN A 359 -2.33 8.71 32.20
C GLN A 359 -1.47 9.96 31.98
N GLY A 360 -0.32 9.79 31.34
CA GLY A 360 0.36 10.87 30.64
C GLY A 360 -0.24 10.97 29.25
N GLY A 361 -0.72 12.14 28.83
CA GLY A 361 -1.36 12.37 27.52
C GLY A 361 -0.43 12.24 26.30
N SER A 362 0.36 11.16 26.22
CA SER A 362 1.06 10.77 25.01
C SER A 362 0.14 9.87 24.18
N ASP A 363 -0.09 10.26 22.92
CA ASP A 363 -0.74 9.39 21.94
C ASP A 363 -0.05 8.02 21.94
N LEU A 364 -0.84 6.95 22.10
CA LEU A 364 -0.36 5.59 21.88
C LEU A 364 0.24 5.50 20.46
N PRO A 365 1.37 4.82 20.24
CA PRO A 365 1.98 4.69 18.93
C PRO A 365 0.95 4.10 17.94
N LEU A 366 0.49 4.95 17.01
CA LEU A 366 -0.54 4.62 16.04
C LEU A 366 0.03 3.67 14.99
N LEU A 367 -0.37 2.40 15.06
CA LEU A 367 -0.11 1.43 14.01
C LEU A 367 -0.85 1.84 12.74
N LYS A 368 -0.14 1.92 11.62
CA LYS A 368 -0.70 2.24 10.30
C LYS A 368 -0.97 0.96 9.52
N ALA A 369 -2.18 0.79 9.01
CA ALA A 369 -2.48 -0.33 8.11
C ALA A 369 -1.65 -0.25 6.82
N VAL A 370 -1.08 -1.37 6.39
CA VAL A 370 -0.39 -1.53 5.11
C VAL A 370 -1.05 -2.70 4.40
N GLY A 371 -1.90 -2.39 3.42
CA GLY A 371 -2.76 -3.40 2.80
C GLY A 371 -3.76 -3.98 3.80
N GLN A 372 -4.26 -5.19 3.51
CA GLN A 372 -5.26 -5.87 4.32
C GLN A 372 -4.62 -6.77 5.41
N TRP A 373 -3.34 -7.14 5.26
CA TRP A 373 -2.71 -8.13 6.13
C TRP A 373 -1.71 -7.60 7.13
N LEU A 374 -1.19 -6.38 6.94
CA LEU A 374 -0.09 -5.86 7.74
C LEU A 374 -0.43 -4.56 8.47
N MET A 375 0.25 -4.39 9.59
CA MET A 375 0.34 -3.15 10.35
C MET A 375 1.81 -2.71 10.38
N LEU A 376 2.04 -1.43 10.15
CA LEU A 376 3.34 -0.77 10.21
C LEU A 376 3.39 0.12 11.44
N GLN A 377 4.44 -0.02 12.24
CA GLN A 377 4.79 0.95 13.26
C GLN A 377 5.70 2.03 12.65
N PRO A 378 5.24 3.29 12.51
CA PRO A 378 6.01 4.33 11.80
C PRO A 378 7.37 4.65 12.42
N GLU A 379 7.47 4.58 13.74
CA GLU A 379 8.66 4.98 14.49
C GLU A 379 9.80 3.96 14.35
N THR A 380 9.45 2.68 14.24
CA THR A 380 10.42 1.58 14.19
C THR A 380 10.53 0.94 12.81
N GLY A 381 9.60 1.23 11.89
CA GLY A 381 9.47 0.55 10.61
C GLY A 381 9.06 -0.93 10.74
N THR A 382 8.63 -1.37 11.94
CA THR A 382 8.33 -2.79 12.19
C THR A 382 7.00 -3.17 11.56
N LEU A 383 6.98 -4.32 10.88
CA LEU A 383 5.78 -4.94 10.33
C LEU A 383 5.23 -6.00 11.28
N SER A 384 3.91 -6.07 11.41
CA SER A 384 3.20 -7.15 12.11
C SER A 384 1.93 -7.51 11.36
N LEU A 385 1.39 -8.69 11.62
CA LEU A 385 0.07 -9.06 11.09
C LEU A 385 -1.04 -8.12 11.60
N SER A 386 -2.04 -7.88 10.75
CA SER A 386 -3.28 -7.22 11.13
C SER A 386 -4.13 -8.13 12.01
N LEU A 387 -4.96 -7.54 12.88
CA LEU A 387 -5.87 -8.31 13.74
C LEU A 387 -6.81 -9.25 12.97
N PRO A 388 -7.42 -8.84 11.84
CA PRO A 388 -8.20 -9.74 11.00
C PRO A 388 -7.37 -10.94 10.52
N THR A 389 -6.16 -10.72 10.04
CA THR A 389 -5.28 -11.79 9.55
C THR A 389 -4.83 -12.72 10.68
N THR A 390 -4.47 -12.19 11.84
CA THR A 390 -4.17 -13.00 13.02
C THR A 390 -5.37 -13.83 13.46
N LYS A 391 -6.59 -13.29 13.37
CA LYS A 391 -7.83 -14.04 13.66
C LYS A 391 -8.06 -15.18 12.68
N THR A 392 -7.82 -14.98 11.39
CA THR A 392 -7.93 -16.03 10.36
C THR A 392 -6.87 -17.11 10.58
N LEU A 393 -5.63 -16.72 10.85
CA LEU A 393 -4.55 -17.66 11.16
C LEU A 393 -4.84 -18.49 12.41
N LEU A 394 -5.28 -17.86 13.50
CA LEU A 394 -5.67 -18.59 14.71
C LEU A 394 -6.84 -19.54 14.46
N LYS A 395 -7.79 -19.18 13.59
CA LYS A 395 -8.87 -20.07 13.16
C LYS A 395 -8.34 -21.31 12.44
N ALA A 396 -7.37 -21.14 11.55
CA ALA A 396 -6.72 -22.26 10.89
C ALA A 396 -5.91 -23.14 11.86
N LEU A 397 -5.42 -22.56 12.96
CA LEU A 397 -4.74 -23.26 14.06
C LEU A 397 -5.69 -23.93 15.07
N GLY A 398 -6.99 -24.00 14.77
CA GLY A 398 -8.02 -24.57 15.63
C GLY A 398 -8.58 -23.60 16.67
N GLY A 399 -8.01 -22.40 16.81
CA GLY A 399 -8.38 -21.42 17.82
C GLY A 399 -9.39 -20.35 17.38
N LYS A 400 -9.72 -19.45 18.30
CA LYS A 400 -10.55 -18.26 18.03
C LYS A 400 -10.02 -17.06 18.77
N LEU A 401 -9.75 -15.97 18.04
CA LEU A 401 -9.37 -14.69 18.62
C LEU A 401 -10.58 -13.76 18.82
N THR A 402 -10.63 -13.12 19.98
CA THR A 402 -11.53 -12.01 20.28
C THR A 402 -10.71 -10.85 20.86
N VAL A 403 -11.09 -9.63 20.49
CA VAL A 403 -10.44 -8.39 20.94
C VAL A 403 -11.50 -7.53 21.58
N ARG A 404 -11.22 -7.03 22.78
CA ARG A 404 -12.06 -6.06 23.48
C ARG A 404 -11.18 -4.89 23.92
N MET A 405 -11.62 -3.68 23.63
CA MET A 405 -11.03 -2.48 24.21
C MET A 405 -11.76 -2.17 25.52
N HIS A 406 -11.05 -1.67 26.53
CA HIS A 406 -11.71 -1.15 27.72
C HIS A 406 -12.55 0.08 27.33
N SER A 407 -13.87 0.03 27.55
CA SER A 407 -14.73 1.22 27.47
C SER A 407 -14.66 1.94 28.82
N SER A 408 -13.69 2.84 28.93
CA SER A 408 -13.53 3.75 30.06
C SER A 408 -13.58 5.19 29.52
N VAL A 409 -13.95 6.15 30.36
CA VAL A 409 -14.35 7.53 30.01
C VAL A 409 -13.18 8.39 29.48
N ALA A 410 -11.95 7.86 29.43
CA ALA A 410 -10.77 8.48 28.83
C ALA A 410 -10.22 7.62 27.67
N ALA A 411 -9.57 8.26 26.71
CA ALA A 411 -9.10 7.65 25.47
C ALA A 411 -8.24 6.39 25.70
N TYR A 412 -8.75 5.23 25.26
CA TYR A 412 -8.01 3.95 25.10
C TYR A 412 -7.15 3.50 26.30
N ASP A 413 -7.76 3.16 27.43
CA ASP A 413 -7.07 2.75 28.67
C ASP A 413 -6.55 1.28 28.71
N GLY A 414 -6.81 0.45 27.70
CA GLY A 414 -6.27 -0.92 27.65
C GLY A 414 -6.90 -1.86 26.62
N GLU A 415 -6.14 -2.89 26.22
CA GLU A 415 -6.55 -3.93 25.27
C GLU A 415 -6.64 -5.30 25.97
N ILE A 416 -7.77 -5.99 25.79
CA ILE A 416 -7.95 -7.39 26.17
C ILE A 416 -8.02 -8.25 24.90
N LEU A 417 -6.98 -9.04 24.68
CA LEU A 417 -6.99 -10.11 23.67
C LEU A 417 -7.36 -11.41 24.34
N THR A 418 -8.20 -12.22 23.71
CA THR A 418 -8.56 -13.53 24.22
C THR A 418 -8.57 -14.55 23.09
N ILE A 419 -7.75 -15.59 23.25
CA ILE A 419 -7.63 -16.73 22.35
C ILE A 419 -8.30 -17.92 23.04
N PHE A 420 -9.22 -18.56 22.33
CA PHE A 420 -9.81 -19.84 22.73
C PHE A 420 -9.17 -20.94 21.90
N LEU A 421 -8.67 -22.00 22.53
CA LEU A 421 -8.01 -23.14 21.90
C LEU A 421 -8.73 -24.42 22.33
N PRO A 422 -9.27 -25.23 21.41
CA PRO A 422 -10.02 -26.42 21.76
C PRO A 422 -9.09 -27.46 22.38
N PHE A 423 -9.63 -28.21 23.35
CA PHE A 423 -8.95 -29.42 23.81
C PHE A 423 -8.78 -30.44 22.67
N LYS A 424 -7.83 -31.36 22.85
CA LYS A 424 -7.60 -32.48 21.93
C LYS A 424 -8.78 -33.45 21.89
#